data_AF-A0A1L9Q1V1-F1
#
_entry.id   AF-A0A1L9Q1V1-F1
#
_cell.length_a   1.000
_cell.length_b   1.000
_cell.length_c   1.000
_cell.angle_alpha   90.00
_cell.angle_beta   90.00
_cell.angle_gamma   90.00
#
_symmetry.space_group_name_H-M   'P 1'
#
loop_
_entity.id
_entity.type
_entity.pdbx_description
1 polymer ?
#
loop_
_entity_poly.entity_id
_entity_poly.type
_entity_poly.pdbx_seq_one_letter_code
_entity_poly.pdbx_strand_id
1 'polypeptide(L)'
;MPDCTSFNTWCDECRLASTRVHPCIVKDDLICPNETYPVIYTLSFKGSNSDAKELLRVTRERFQYTFRGGLPVEGAVREAAKGDGESESRWQDFDGTPAMDRLNAVAREEIEMERERWQSFSHTHSRYQRPSALRRAGRWIGLLVPNKMDMEPWHDRHRCSGTVMSASDWNGPLTPAEREIERIRAAGARKRQREMSILAVFPVDVQAGDSFDKVFCMEFGDEFTLTNRSPFSDSGHASLHHLNWLAMVHPEDEPEDEPEDEPEGNESEEDEHEEDE
;
A
#
# COMPACT_ATOMS: atom_id res chain seq x y z
N MET A 1 -26.77 2.95 20.68
CA MET A 1 -25.96 2.33 19.61
C MET A 1 -24.95 1.41 20.26
N PRO A 2 -24.61 0.25 19.67
CA PRO A 2 -23.61 -0.64 20.23
C PRO A 2 -22.25 0.05 20.30
N ASP A 3 -21.56 -0.07 21.44
CA ASP A 3 -20.25 0.51 21.67
C ASP A 3 -19.17 -0.31 20.95
N CYS A 4 -18.95 -0.04 19.67
CA CYS A 4 -18.03 -0.82 18.82
C CYS A 4 -16.60 -0.24 18.82
N THR A 5 -16.14 0.23 19.97
CA THR A 5 -14.88 0.97 20.11
C THR A 5 -13.68 0.08 20.45
N SER A 6 -13.89 -1.23 20.57
CA SER A 6 -12.82 -2.22 20.75
C SER A 6 -13.19 -3.53 20.08
N PHE A 7 -12.18 -4.35 19.75
CA PHE A 7 -12.37 -5.69 19.19
C PHE A 7 -13.35 -6.56 19.99
N ASN A 8 -13.30 -6.47 21.32
CA ASN A 8 -14.15 -7.28 22.21
C ASN A 8 -15.60 -6.82 22.21
N THR A 9 -15.87 -5.57 21.83
CA THR A 9 -17.20 -4.95 21.86
C THR A 9 -17.79 -4.73 20.48
N TRP A 10 -17.10 -5.16 19.41
CA TRP A 10 -17.62 -5.10 18.05
C TRP A 10 -18.91 -5.90 17.91
N CYS A 11 -19.89 -5.26 17.25
CA CYS A 11 -21.06 -5.92 16.72
C CYS A 11 -20.67 -6.86 15.57
N ASP A 12 -21.62 -7.72 15.16
CA ASP A 12 -21.37 -8.70 14.11
C ASP A 12 -21.05 -8.05 12.75
N GLU A 13 -21.64 -6.89 12.45
CA GLU A 13 -21.34 -6.13 11.23
C GLU A 13 -19.90 -5.60 11.21
N CYS A 14 -19.39 -5.10 12.33
CA CYS A 14 -18.00 -4.68 12.45
C CYS A 14 -17.03 -5.84 12.34
N ARG A 15 -17.36 -6.98 12.97
CA ARG A 15 -16.55 -8.20 12.83
C ARG A 15 -16.48 -8.61 11.36
N LEU A 16 -17.60 -8.66 10.67
CA LEU A 16 -17.65 -9.01 9.24
C LEU A 16 -16.98 -7.96 8.34
N ALA A 17 -17.03 -6.68 8.69
CA ALA A 17 -16.26 -5.66 7.98
C ALA A 17 -14.76 -5.83 8.18
N SER A 18 -14.32 -6.15 9.40
CA SER A 18 -12.91 -6.34 9.72
C SER A 18 -12.27 -7.52 9.01
N THR A 19 -13.02 -8.58 8.71
CA THR A 19 -12.47 -9.72 7.95
C THR A 19 -12.17 -9.36 6.51
N ARG A 20 -12.82 -8.33 5.96
CA ARG A 20 -12.59 -7.85 4.59
C ARG A 20 -11.38 -6.90 4.50
N VAL A 21 -10.81 -6.50 5.63
CA VAL A 21 -9.62 -5.66 5.68
C VAL A 21 -8.38 -6.54 5.59
N HIS A 22 -7.43 -6.16 4.73
CA HIS A 22 -6.18 -6.88 4.54
C HIS A 22 -5.42 -7.04 5.87
N PRO A 23 -4.89 -8.24 6.20
CA PRO A 23 -4.22 -8.51 7.48
C PRO A 23 -2.95 -7.68 7.76
N CYS A 24 -2.43 -6.95 6.76
CA CYS A 24 -1.26 -6.08 6.93
C CYS A 24 -1.58 -4.81 7.75
N ILE A 25 -2.86 -4.44 7.88
CA ILE A 25 -3.28 -3.29 8.67
C ILE A 25 -3.11 -3.61 10.15
N VAL A 26 -2.47 -2.69 10.88
CA VAL A 26 -2.21 -2.87 12.31
C VAL A 26 -3.54 -2.85 13.04
N LYS A 27 -3.70 -3.74 14.02
CA LYS A 27 -4.96 -3.87 14.79
C LYS A 27 -5.43 -2.55 15.41
N ASP A 28 -4.50 -1.69 15.83
CA ASP A 28 -4.84 -0.40 16.43
C ASP A 28 -5.52 0.53 15.42
N ASP A 29 -5.18 0.43 14.13
CA ASP A 29 -5.78 1.24 13.05
C ASP A 29 -7.20 0.77 12.71
N LEU A 30 -7.58 -0.46 13.09
CA LEU A 30 -8.96 -0.96 12.94
C LEU A 30 -9.92 -0.35 13.97
N ILE A 31 -9.40 0.29 15.02
CA ILE A 31 -10.20 0.83 16.12
C ILE A 31 -10.58 2.28 15.82
N CYS A 32 -11.89 2.54 15.70
CA CYS A 32 -12.43 3.89 15.67
C CYS A 32 -12.59 4.42 17.10
N PRO A 33 -11.98 5.56 17.49
CA PRO A 33 -12.08 6.08 18.84
C PRO A 33 -13.51 6.46 19.25
N ASN A 34 -13.81 6.39 20.54
CA ASN A 34 -15.12 6.79 21.08
C ASN A 34 -15.38 8.27 20.81
N GLU A 35 -16.67 8.61 20.66
CA GLU A 35 -17.13 9.99 20.46
C GLU A 35 -16.52 10.67 19.22
N THR A 36 -16.21 9.86 18.19
CA THR A 36 -15.76 10.35 16.90
C THR A 36 -16.78 10.13 15.80
N TYR A 37 -16.63 10.94 14.75
CA TYR A 37 -17.56 11.08 13.65
C TYR A 37 -16.76 11.03 12.35
N PRO A 38 -16.41 9.84 11.85
CA PRO A 38 -15.66 9.71 10.61
C PRO A 38 -16.50 10.17 9.43
N VAL A 39 -15.84 10.89 8.52
CA VAL A 39 -16.42 11.35 7.25
C VAL A 39 -15.49 10.97 6.12
N ILE A 40 -16.03 10.33 5.09
CA ILE A 40 -15.30 9.95 3.89
C ILE A 40 -15.58 10.98 2.79
N TYR A 41 -14.53 11.64 2.31
CA TYR A 41 -14.57 12.52 1.15
C TYR A 41 -13.99 11.79 -0.06
N THR A 42 -14.74 11.72 -1.15
CA THR A 42 -14.23 11.22 -2.42
C THR A 42 -14.10 12.38 -3.40
N LEU A 43 -12.90 12.58 -3.89
CA LEU A 43 -12.51 13.66 -4.80
C LEU A 43 -12.07 13.05 -6.12
N SER A 44 -12.34 13.73 -7.22
CA SER A 44 -11.75 13.42 -8.52
C SER A 44 -10.87 14.56 -9.00
N PHE A 45 -9.72 14.23 -9.60
CA PHE A 45 -8.76 15.22 -10.08
C PHE A 45 -7.88 14.65 -11.19
N LYS A 46 -7.22 15.54 -11.94
CA LYS A 46 -6.27 15.14 -12.99
C LYS A 46 -4.83 15.38 -12.55
N GLY A 47 -4.16 14.34 -12.07
CA GLY A 47 -2.81 14.47 -11.53
C GLY A 47 -2.02 13.16 -11.42
N SER A 48 -0.87 13.28 -10.78
CA SER A 48 0.04 12.19 -10.42
C SER A 48 -0.25 11.64 -9.02
N ASN A 49 0.33 10.48 -8.68
CA ASN A 49 0.34 9.99 -7.31
C ASN A 49 1.09 10.94 -6.36
N SER A 50 2.12 11.64 -6.85
CA SER A 50 2.82 12.66 -6.07
C SER A 50 1.93 13.86 -5.77
N ASP A 51 1.13 14.33 -6.74
CA ASP A 51 0.18 15.44 -6.51
C ASP A 51 -0.85 15.04 -5.45
N ALA A 52 -1.34 13.80 -5.50
CA ALA A 52 -2.28 13.25 -4.54
C ALA A 52 -1.68 13.11 -3.12
N LYS A 53 -0.42 12.66 -3.02
CA LYS A 53 0.33 12.59 -1.75
C LYS A 53 0.52 13.98 -1.15
N GLU A 54 0.94 14.92 -1.98
CA GLU A 54 1.15 16.30 -1.55
C GLU A 54 -0.17 16.93 -1.10
N LEU A 55 -1.26 16.66 -1.81
CA LEU A 55 -2.58 17.10 -1.40
C LEU A 55 -2.96 16.55 -0.02
N LEU A 56 -2.83 15.24 0.19
CA LEU A 56 -3.13 14.64 1.50
C LEU A 56 -2.27 15.26 2.61
N ARG A 57 -0.98 15.49 2.34
CA ARG A 57 -0.05 16.13 3.28
C ARG A 57 -0.54 17.52 3.67
N VAL A 58 -0.88 18.36 2.69
CA VAL A 58 -1.38 19.72 2.92
C VAL A 58 -2.71 19.69 3.67
N THR A 59 -3.62 18.78 3.32
CA THR A 59 -4.90 18.58 4.02
C THR A 59 -4.68 18.18 5.48
N ARG A 60 -3.80 17.22 5.76
CA ARG A 60 -3.41 16.79 7.12
C ARG A 60 -2.87 17.97 7.94
N GLU A 61 -1.90 18.72 7.42
CA GLU A 61 -1.28 19.85 8.11
C GLU A 61 -2.29 20.95 8.44
N ARG A 62 -3.22 21.23 7.53
CA ARG A 62 -4.27 22.23 7.75
C ARG A 62 -5.29 21.79 8.78
N PHE A 63 -5.70 20.54 8.76
CA PHE A 63 -6.57 20.01 9.79
C PHE A 63 -5.89 20.01 11.16
N GLN A 64 -4.60 19.71 11.22
CA GLN A 64 -3.81 19.85 12.44
C GLN A 64 -3.76 21.29 12.97
N TYR A 65 -3.68 22.28 12.08
CA TYR A 65 -3.72 23.69 12.47
C TYR A 65 -5.12 24.13 12.96
N THR A 66 -6.17 23.64 12.29
CA THR A 66 -7.56 24.04 12.56
C THR A 66 -8.11 23.41 13.84
N PHE A 67 -7.77 22.15 14.10
CA PHE A 67 -8.25 21.39 15.26
C PHE A 67 -7.13 21.27 16.30
N ARG A 68 -7.31 21.92 17.46
CA ARG A 68 -6.36 21.80 18.59
C ARG A 68 -6.26 20.34 19.01
N GLY A 69 -5.13 19.70 18.71
CA GLY A 69 -4.88 18.28 18.99
C GLY A 69 -4.70 17.42 17.75
N GLY A 70 -4.94 17.97 16.55
CA GLY A 70 -4.88 17.21 15.31
C GLY A 70 -6.20 16.51 15.00
N LEU A 71 -6.43 16.31 13.71
CA LEU A 71 -7.48 15.43 13.19
C LEU A 71 -6.78 14.22 12.57
N PRO A 72 -7.13 12.97 12.95
CA PRO A 72 -6.71 11.81 12.20
C PRO A 72 -7.28 11.91 10.79
N VAL A 73 -6.39 11.88 9.80
CA VAL A 73 -6.76 11.96 8.38
C VAL A 73 -5.95 10.92 7.62
N GLU A 74 -6.66 10.03 6.97
CA GLU A 74 -6.11 8.98 6.13
C GLU A 74 -6.55 9.21 4.69
N GLY A 75 -5.82 8.65 3.74
CA GLY A 75 -6.20 8.79 2.36
C GLY A 75 -5.66 7.68 1.49
N ALA A 76 -6.36 7.50 0.38
CA ALA A 76 -6.03 6.56 -0.66
C ALA A 76 -6.29 7.19 -2.02
N VAL A 77 -5.59 6.71 -3.05
CA VAL A 77 -5.76 7.15 -4.43
C VAL A 77 -5.88 5.95 -5.36
N ARG A 78 -6.69 6.11 -6.41
CA ARG A 78 -6.73 5.20 -7.54
C ARG A 78 -6.82 5.98 -8.84
N GLU A 79 -6.49 5.32 -9.94
CA GLU A 79 -6.88 5.78 -11.27
C GLU A 79 -8.38 5.55 -11.45
N ALA A 80 -9.07 6.58 -11.94
CA ALA A 80 -10.50 6.49 -12.25
C ALA A 80 -10.71 5.52 -13.42
N ALA A 81 -11.86 4.83 -13.45
CA ALA A 81 -12.23 4.02 -14.61
C ALA A 81 -12.18 4.88 -15.89
N LYS A 82 -11.59 4.33 -16.95
CA LYS A 82 -11.79 4.91 -18.28
C LYS A 82 -13.20 4.52 -18.73
N GLY A 83 -13.92 5.44 -19.36
CA GLY A 83 -15.33 5.29 -19.75
C GLY A 83 -15.65 4.14 -20.72
N ASP A 84 -14.70 3.25 -20.99
CA ASP A 84 -14.73 2.20 -22.00
C ASP A 84 -14.94 0.81 -21.38
N GLY A 85 -15.37 0.73 -20.12
CA GLY A 85 -15.55 -0.53 -19.39
C GLY A 85 -14.26 -1.14 -18.85
N GLU A 86 -13.15 -0.39 -18.83
CA GLU A 86 -11.95 -0.78 -18.09
C GLU A 86 -12.25 -0.77 -16.59
N SER A 87 -11.79 -1.82 -15.89
CA SER A 87 -11.91 -1.94 -14.44
C SER A 87 -11.20 -0.81 -13.71
N GLU A 88 -11.83 -0.31 -12.65
CA GLU A 88 -11.21 0.65 -11.74
C GLU A 88 -9.92 0.07 -11.19
N SER A 89 -8.85 0.87 -11.17
CA SER A 89 -7.61 0.40 -10.55
C SER A 89 -7.78 0.22 -9.04
N ARG A 90 -7.01 -0.72 -8.46
CA ARG A 90 -6.97 -0.94 -7.00
C ARG A 90 -6.58 0.36 -6.28
N TRP A 91 -7.24 0.62 -5.15
CA TRP A 91 -6.86 1.69 -4.24
C TRP A 91 -5.41 1.50 -3.78
N GLN A 92 -4.68 2.61 -3.75
CA GLN A 92 -3.31 2.70 -3.26
C GLN A 92 -3.34 3.63 -2.07
N ASP A 93 -2.99 3.12 -0.90
CA ASP A 93 -2.71 3.98 0.24
C ASP A 93 -1.52 4.90 -0.08
N PHE A 94 -1.40 5.97 0.69
CA PHE A 94 -0.24 6.84 0.58
C PHE A 94 0.95 6.38 1.43
N ASP A 95 0.69 5.47 2.37
CA ASP A 95 1.68 4.87 3.26
C ASP A 95 2.50 3.76 2.56
N GLY A 96 2.09 3.36 1.36
CA GLY A 96 2.93 2.76 0.33
C GLY A 96 2.76 1.25 0.14
N THR A 97 1.75 0.59 0.70
CA THR A 97 1.66 -0.87 0.74
C THR A 97 1.86 -1.53 -0.63
N PRO A 98 1.11 -1.23 -1.71
CA PRO A 98 1.25 -2.02 -2.95
C PRO A 98 2.58 -1.81 -3.69
N ALA A 99 3.14 -0.60 -3.64
CA ALA A 99 4.43 -0.31 -4.27
C ALA A 99 5.59 -0.87 -3.43
N MET A 100 5.46 -0.81 -2.10
CA MET A 100 6.40 -1.41 -1.16
C MET A 100 6.34 -2.92 -1.22
N ASP A 101 5.16 -3.53 -1.39
CA ASP A 101 4.98 -4.97 -1.53
C ASP A 101 5.61 -5.49 -2.81
N ARG A 102 5.44 -4.78 -3.93
CA ARG A 102 6.17 -5.06 -5.18
C ARG A 102 7.69 -4.92 -5.01
N LEU A 103 8.15 -3.86 -4.36
CA LEU A 103 9.58 -3.67 -4.07
C LEU A 103 10.12 -4.75 -3.12
N ASN A 104 9.34 -5.16 -2.13
CA ASN A 104 9.68 -6.22 -1.17
C ASN A 104 9.69 -7.60 -1.85
N ALA A 105 8.80 -7.85 -2.80
CA ALA A 105 8.79 -9.06 -3.61
C ALA A 105 10.04 -9.13 -4.49
N VAL A 106 10.34 -8.08 -5.26
CA VAL A 106 11.56 -7.99 -6.09
C VAL A 106 12.83 -8.10 -5.24
N ALA A 107 12.87 -7.44 -4.08
CA ALA A 107 14.01 -7.54 -3.18
C ALA A 107 14.19 -8.97 -2.61
N ARG A 108 13.10 -9.67 -2.30
CA ARG A 108 13.14 -11.08 -1.87
C ARG A 108 13.66 -11.99 -2.97
N GLU A 109 13.19 -11.81 -4.20
CA GLU A 109 13.65 -12.58 -5.37
C GLU A 109 15.14 -12.35 -5.64
N GLU A 110 15.62 -11.10 -5.56
CA GLU A 110 17.04 -10.76 -5.72
C GLU A 110 17.91 -11.38 -4.61
N ILE A 111 17.42 -11.38 -3.36
CA ILE A 111 18.09 -12.07 -2.24
C ILE A 111 18.18 -13.57 -2.49
N GLU A 112 17.12 -14.20 -3.01
CA GLU A 112 17.09 -15.64 -3.25
C GLU A 112 17.96 -16.03 -4.44
N MET A 113 17.90 -15.32 -5.56
CA MET A 113 18.81 -15.51 -6.70
C MET A 113 20.29 -15.39 -6.28
N GLU A 114 20.61 -14.39 -5.46
CA GLU A 114 21.96 -14.22 -4.96
C GLU A 114 22.33 -15.36 -4.01
N ARG A 115 21.41 -15.82 -3.13
CA ARG A 115 21.61 -17.00 -2.27
C ARG A 115 21.88 -18.26 -3.08
N GLU A 116 21.09 -18.56 -4.10
CA GLU A 116 21.27 -19.72 -4.99
C GLU A 116 22.60 -19.65 -5.73
N ARG A 117 22.94 -18.48 -6.27
CA ARG A 117 24.25 -18.21 -6.87
C ARG A 117 25.35 -18.55 -5.86
N TRP A 118 25.25 -18.11 -4.61
CA TRP A 118 26.22 -18.46 -3.57
C TRP A 118 26.28 -19.95 -3.24
N GLN A 119 25.14 -20.63 -3.16
CA GLN A 119 25.11 -22.07 -2.90
C GLN A 119 25.82 -22.85 -4.02
N SER A 120 25.62 -22.45 -5.28
CA SER A 120 26.34 -23.04 -6.42
C SER A 120 27.87 -22.84 -6.36
N PHE A 121 28.35 -21.73 -5.79
CA PHE A 121 29.78 -21.47 -5.58
C PHE A 121 30.35 -22.13 -4.30
N SER A 122 29.52 -22.36 -3.28
CA SER A 122 29.97 -22.89 -1.99
C SER A 122 30.46 -24.34 -2.05
N HIS A 123 30.02 -25.11 -3.06
CA HIS A 123 30.49 -26.46 -3.30
C HIS A 123 31.96 -26.54 -3.76
N THR A 124 32.59 -25.41 -4.15
CA THR A 124 33.96 -25.44 -4.69
C THR A 124 35.02 -24.81 -3.79
N HIS A 125 34.74 -23.80 -2.94
CA HIS A 125 35.77 -23.20 -2.06
C HIS A 125 35.24 -22.72 -0.69
N SER A 126 35.68 -23.37 0.40
CA SER A 126 35.21 -23.16 1.79
C SER A 126 35.83 -21.95 2.52
N ARG A 127 36.54 -21.04 1.85
CA ARG A 127 37.28 -19.95 2.52
C ARG A 127 37.18 -18.65 1.73
N TYR A 128 36.01 -18.03 1.68
CA TYR A 128 35.89 -16.63 1.26
C TYR A 128 34.93 -15.84 2.17
N GLN A 129 35.37 -14.63 2.54
CA GLN A 129 34.64 -13.70 3.42
C GLN A 129 33.35 -13.18 2.76
N ARG A 130 32.29 -12.98 3.56
CA ARG A 130 30.99 -12.41 3.14
C ARG A 130 31.18 -11.13 2.30
N PRO A 131 30.69 -11.09 1.05
CA PRO A 131 30.88 -9.93 0.18
C PRO A 131 29.96 -8.75 0.52
N SER A 132 30.38 -7.58 0.02
CA SER A 132 29.74 -6.27 0.17
C SER A 132 28.28 -6.18 -0.31
N ALA A 133 27.77 -7.16 -1.07
CA ALA A 133 26.37 -7.23 -1.50
C ALA A 133 25.42 -7.48 -0.31
N LEU A 134 25.77 -8.37 0.63
CA LEU A 134 25.00 -8.56 1.88
C LEU A 134 25.08 -7.33 2.80
N ARG A 135 26.20 -6.57 2.75
CA ARG A 135 26.30 -5.26 3.44
C ARG A 135 25.41 -4.20 2.79
N ARG A 136 25.20 -4.28 1.46
CA ARG A 136 24.27 -3.40 0.74
C ARG A 136 22.83 -3.77 1.03
N ALA A 137 22.45 -5.06 1.02
CA ALA A 137 21.12 -5.55 1.40
C ALA A 137 20.64 -5.00 2.76
N GLY A 138 21.53 -4.96 3.77
CA GLY A 138 21.23 -4.34 5.07
C GLY A 138 20.93 -2.84 5.01
N ARG A 139 21.48 -2.08 4.04
CA ARG A 139 21.13 -0.67 3.81
C ARG A 139 19.78 -0.51 3.10
N TRP A 140 19.38 -1.45 2.26
CA TRP A 140 18.04 -1.47 1.65
C TRP A 140 16.98 -1.80 2.70
N ILE A 141 17.25 -2.75 3.60
CA ILE A 141 16.37 -3.05 4.75
C ILE A 141 16.25 -1.82 5.68
N GLY A 142 17.31 -1.04 5.86
CA GLY A 142 17.27 0.23 6.63
C GLY A 142 16.48 1.36 5.97
N LEU A 143 16.16 1.29 4.67
CA LEU A 143 15.27 2.21 3.96
C LEU A 143 13.80 1.74 3.97
N LEU A 144 13.55 0.49 4.36
CA LEU A 144 12.25 -0.19 4.27
C LEU A 144 11.63 -0.53 5.65
N VAL A 145 12.26 -0.12 6.77
CA VAL A 145 11.76 -0.38 8.14
C VAL A 145 11.55 0.93 8.90
N PRO A 146 10.36 1.20 9.48
CA PRO A 146 10.17 2.31 10.40
C PRO A 146 10.99 2.09 11.68
N ASN A 147 12.11 2.80 11.83
CA ASN A 147 12.78 3.26 13.06
C ASN A 147 12.87 2.38 14.34
N LYS A 148 12.58 1.07 14.34
CA LYS A 148 12.62 0.25 15.57
C LYS A 148 13.22 -1.15 15.39
N MET A 149 14.40 -1.23 14.77
CA MET A 149 15.34 -2.28 15.13
C MET A 149 16.58 -1.65 15.71
N ASP A 150 16.75 -1.76 17.03
CA ASP A 150 18.01 -1.54 17.70
C ASP A 150 19.00 -2.60 17.21
N MET A 151 19.69 -2.28 16.12
CA MET A 151 20.90 -3.00 15.74
C MET A 151 21.96 -2.62 16.78
N GLU A 152 22.35 -3.57 17.64
CA GLU A 152 23.44 -3.34 18.59
C GLU A 152 24.66 -2.73 17.88
N PRO A 153 25.32 -1.72 18.49
CA PRO A 153 26.42 -1.02 17.85
C PRO A 153 27.58 -1.97 17.54
N TRP A 154 27.71 -2.37 16.28
CA TRP A 154 28.91 -3.04 15.79
C TRP A 154 30.04 -2.01 15.72
N HIS A 155 30.91 -2.01 16.73
CA HIS A 155 32.13 -1.21 16.76
C HIS A 155 33.14 -1.73 15.73
N ASP A 156 33.01 -1.30 14.47
CA ASP A 156 34.03 -1.52 13.46
C ASP A 156 35.09 -0.39 13.54
N ARG A 157 36.19 -0.66 14.25
CA ARG A 157 37.36 0.23 14.31
C ARG A 157 38.15 0.17 13.00
N HIS A 158 37.62 0.74 11.92
CA HIS A 158 38.47 1.11 10.78
C HIS A 158 38.11 2.49 10.26
N ARG A 159 39.06 3.41 10.49
CA ARG A 159 39.07 4.79 10.02
C ARG A 159 39.29 4.80 8.50
N CYS A 160 38.24 4.67 7.72
CA CYS A 160 38.27 4.94 6.28
C CYS A 160 37.82 6.37 6.02
N SER A 161 38.77 7.29 5.86
CA SER A 161 38.55 8.59 5.21
C SER A 161 38.40 8.35 3.70
N GLY A 162 37.21 7.93 3.28
CA GLY A 162 36.85 7.84 1.86
C GLY A 162 35.68 8.78 1.62
N THR A 163 35.86 9.74 0.71
CA THR A 163 34.78 10.51 0.11
C THR A 163 33.67 9.53 -0.28
N VAL A 164 32.47 9.69 0.28
CA VAL A 164 31.31 8.91 -0.12
C VAL A 164 31.03 9.31 -1.56
N MET A 165 31.47 8.49 -2.52
CA MET A 165 31.03 8.64 -3.90
C MET A 165 29.51 8.57 -3.89
N SER A 166 28.88 9.64 -4.37
CA SER A 166 27.45 9.65 -4.63
C SER A 166 27.14 8.49 -5.58
N ALA A 167 26.11 7.71 -5.27
CA ALA A 167 25.67 6.59 -6.10
C ALA A 167 25.29 7.02 -7.54
N SER A 168 25.13 8.33 -7.78
CA SER A 168 24.84 8.92 -9.09
C SER A 168 25.97 8.81 -10.13
N ASP A 169 27.20 8.50 -9.73
CA ASP A 169 28.37 8.57 -10.65
C ASP A 169 28.76 7.21 -11.26
N TRP A 170 28.03 6.14 -10.94
CA TRP A 170 28.25 4.81 -11.53
C TRP A 170 27.37 4.59 -12.76
N ASN A 171 27.96 4.67 -13.96
CA ASN A 171 27.33 4.30 -15.24
C ASN A 171 27.23 2.76 -15.44
N GLY A 172 26.93 2.02 -14.38
CA GLY A 172 26.69 0.57 -14.48
C GLY A 172 25.28 0.27 -15.02
N PRO A 173 25.03 -0.94 -15.57
CA PRO A 173 23.68 -1.37 -15.89
C PRO A 173 22.82 -1.42 -14.63
N LEU A 174 21.64 -0.79 -14.68
CA LEU A 174 20.69 -0.72 -13.57
C LEU A 174 20.28 -2.12 -13.10
N THR A 175 20.20 -2.32 -11.79
CA THR A 175 19.65 -3.55 -11.22
C THR A 175 18.16 -3.69 -11.57
N PRO A 176 17.58 -4.90 -11.49
CA PRO A 176 16.13 -5.08 -11.65
C PRO A 176 15.31 -4.19 -10.71
N ALA A 177 15.71 -4.06 -9.44
CA ALA A 177 15.07 -3.18 -8.47
C ALA A 177 15.17 -1.69 -8.87
N GLU A 178 16.32 -1.23 -9.34
CA GLU A 178 16.49 0.16 -9.82
C GLU A 178 15.62 0.45 -11.05
N ARG A 179 15.52 -0.50 -11.99
CA ARG A 179 14.62 -0.40 -13.15
C ARG A 179 13.15 -0.37 -12.75
N GLU A 180 12.76 -1.12 -11.73
CA GLU A 180 11.39 -1.09 -11.21
C GLU A 180 11.09 0.23 -10.51
N ILE A 181 12.02 0.76 -9.70
CA ILE A 181 11.90 2.10 -9.11
C ILE A 181 11.74 3.18 -10.18
N GLU A 182 12.54 3.11 -11.26
CA GLU A 182 12.45 4.07 -12.37
C GLU A 182 11.12 3.94 -13.12
N ARG A 183 10.64 2.72 -13.38
CA ARG A 183 9.30 2.47 -13.94
C ARG A 183 8.19 3.06 -13.06
N ILE A 184 8.23 2.84 -11.75
CA ILE A 184 7.26 3.39 -10.79
C ILE A 184 7.29 4.92 -10.83
N ARG A 185 8.48 5.55 -10.85
CA ARG A 185 8.61 7.01 -10.96
C ARG A 185 8.05 7.55 -12.28
N ALA A 186 8.40 6.92 -13.40
CA ALA A 186 7.95 7.34 -14.73
C ALA A 186 6.43 7.16 -14.91
N ALA A 187 5.86 6.08 -14.36
CA ALA A 187 4.42 5.87 -14.32
C ALA A 187 3.73 6.91 -13.42
N GLY A 188 4.32 7.21 -12.26
CA GLY A 188 3.85 8.21 -11.32
C GLY A 188 3.77 9.62 -11.91
N ALA A 189 4.70 10.01 -12.77
CA ALA A 189 4.73 11.35 -13.37
C ALA A 189 3.63 11.64 -14.40
N ARG A 190 2.89 10.63 -14.87
CA ARG A 190 1.81 10.82 -15.85
C ARG A 190 0.56 11.38 -15.16
N LYS A 191 0.11 12.55 -15.61
CA LYS A 191 -1.18 13.12 -15.18
C LYS A 191 -2.33 12.29 -15.75
N ARG A 192 -3.07 11.60 -14.88
CA ARG A 192 -4.25 10.80 -15.23
C ARG A 192 -5.46 11.30 -14.46
N GLN A 193 -6.66 10.96 -14.92
CA GLN A 193 -7.85 11.12 -14.10
C GLN A 193 -7.75 10.14 -12.93
N ARG A 194 -7.88 10.66 -11.72
CA ARG A 194 -7.73 9.92 -10.47
C ARG A 194 -8.89 10.20 -9.55
N GLU A 195 -9.15 9.24 -8.69
CA GLU A 195 -10.04 9.38 -7.55
C GLU A 195 -9.21 9.27 -6.28
N MET A 196 -9.54 10.10 -5.30
CA MET A 196 -8.92 10.12 -4.00
C MET A 196 -10.01 9.98 -2.95
N SER A 197 -9.84 9.03 -2.03
CA SER A 197 -10.72 8.88 -0.87
C SER A 197 -9.96 9.34 0.36
N ILE A 198 -10.55 10.24 1.14
CA ILE A 198 -9.97 10.79 2.36
C ILE A 198 -10.92 10.46 3.51
N LEU A 199 -10.41 9.76 4.52
CA LEU A 199 -11.11 9.49 5.76
C LEU A 199 -10.65 10.51 6.81
N ALA A 200 -11.57 11.31 7.32
CA ALA A 200 -11.30 12.30 8.35
C ALA A 200 -12.15 12.02 9.59
N VAL A 201 -11.50 11.87 10.76
CA VAL A 201 -12.16 11.44 12.01
C VAL A 201 -12.42 12.63 12.91
N PHE A 202 -13.65 13.17 12.90
CA PHE A 202 -13.99 14.37 13.66
C PHE A 202 -14.35 14.09 15.12
N PRO A 203 -14.00 15.00 16.05
CA PRO A 203 -14.46 14.92 17.45
C PRO A 203 -15.89 15.47 17.64
N VAL A 204 -16.51 15.96 16.56
CA VAL A 204 -17.87 16.51 16.54
C VAL A 204 -18.57 16.02 15.30
N ASP A 205 -19.90 15.88 15.40
CA ASP A 205 -20.72 15.51 14.25
C ASP A 205 -20.67 16.61 13.19
N VAL A 206 -20.31 16.25 11.95
CA VAL A 206 -20.17 17.18 10.83
C VAL A 206 -21.31 16.92 9.85
N GLN A 207 -22.23 17.87 9.75
CA GLN A 207 -23.36 17.80 8.85
C GLN A 207 -23.00 18.35 7.46
N ALA A 208 -23.74 17.92 6.44
CA ALA A 208 -23.52 18.39 5.07
C ALA A 208 -23.79 19.91 4.98
N GLY A 209 -22.88 20.66 4.37
CA GLY A 209 -22.99 22.11 4.23
C GLY A 209 -22.58 22.93 5.47
N ASP A 210 -22.06 22.27 6.51
CA ASP A 210 -21.42 22.94 7.64
C ASP A 210 -20.22 23.79 7.18
N SER A 211 -19.78 24.70 8.06
CA SER A 211 -18.60 25.53 7.79
C SER A 211 -17.36 24.70 7.47
N PHE A 212 -17.20 23.53 8.10
CA PHE A 212 -16.09 22.61 7.80
C PHE A 212 -16.15 22.05 6.40
N ASP A 213 -17.32 21.63 5.96
CA ASP A 213 -17.56 21.09 4.63
C ASP A 213 -17.26 22.15 3.55
N LYS A 214 -17.65 23.40 3.83
CA LYS A 214 -17.34 24.55 2.98
C LYS A 214 -15.86 24.89 2.96
N VAL A 215 -15.19 24.90 4.12
CA VAL A 215 -13.73 25.12 4.18
C VAL A 215 -13.01 24.03 3.42
N PHE A 216 -13.38 22.77 3.64
CA PHE A 216 -12.84 21.64 2.88
C PHE A 216 -13.02 21.88 1.38
N CYS A 217 -14.24 22.08 0.89
CA CYS A 217 -14.52 22.29 -0.53
C CYS A 217 -13.83 23.52 -1.14
N MET A 218 -13.76 24.65 -0.41
CA MET A 218 -13.09 25.86 -0.90
C MET A 218 -11.59 25.66 -1.07
N GLU A 219 -10.97 24.84 -0.22
CA GLU A 219 -9.52 24.71 -0.16
C GLU A 219 -8.93 23.84 -1.26
N PHE A 220 -9.71 22.93 -1.84
CA PHE A 220 -9.26 22.18 -3.01
C PHE A 220 -9.38 23.00 -4.31
N GLY A 221 -10.13 24.11 -4.31
CA GLY A 221 -10.28 24.96 -5.49
C GLY A 221 -10.88 24.24 -6.70
N ASP A 222 -10.71 24.84 -7.88
CA ASP A 222 -11.31 24.33 -9.13
C ASP A 222 -10.58 23.11 -9.72
N GLU A 223 -9.43 22.73 -9.15
CA GLU A 223 -8.62 21.61 -9.66
C GLU A 223 -9.17 20.23 -9.25
N PHE A 224 -10.06 20.20 -8.27
CA PHE A 224 -10.64 18.98 -7.71
C PHE A 224 -12.16 19.10 -7.74
N THR A 225 -12.81 17.99 -8.04
CA THR A 225 -14.27 17.89 -7.95
C THR A 225 -14.63 16.90 -6.87
N LEU A 226 -15.30 17.37 -5.80
CA LEU A 226 -15.90 16.49 -4.81
C LEU A 226 -17.00 15.67 -5.48
N THR A 227 -16.79 14.36 -5.59
CA THR A 227 -17.72 13.44 -6.24
C THR A 227 -18.67 12.81 -5.23
N ASN A 228 -18.20 12.53 -4.02
CA ASN A 228 -19.02 11.95 -2.97
C ASN A 228 -18.58 12.41 -1.59
N ARG A 229 -19.54 12.52 -0.68
CA ARG A 229 -19.36 12.75 0.75
C ARG A 229 -20.25 11.76 1.49
N SER A 230 -19.63 10.85 2.23
CA SER A 230 -20.35 9.87 3.03
C SER A 230 -20.08 10.14 4.52
N PRO A 231 -21.06 10.65 5.28
CA PRO A 231 -21.00 10.67 6.74
C PRO A 231 -21.27 9.28 7.33
N PHE A 232 -20.74 9.02 8.53
CA PHE A 232 -20.96 7.73 9.21
C PHE A 232 -22.42 7.37 9.48
N SER A 233 -23.33 8.35 9.52
CA SER A 233 -24.78 8.15 9.72
C SER A 233 -25.37 7.15 8.73
N ASP A 234 -24.79 7.06 7.54
CA ASP A 234 -25.27 6.20 6.45
C ASP A 234 -24.95 4.72 6.69
N SER A 235 -23.90 4.45 7.47
CA SER A 235 -23.41 3.11 7.79
C SER A 235 -23.85 2.62 9.16
N GLY A 236 -24.78 3.30 9.82
CA GLY A 236 -25.26 2.91 11.15
C GLY A 236 -24.40 3.45 12.29
N HIS A 237 -23.07 3.30 12.29
CA HIS A 237 -22.21 3.88 13.34
C HIS A 237 -20.74 4.08 12.92
N ALA A 238 -19.99 4.89 13.70
CA ALA A 238 -18.63 5.35 13.40
C ALA A 238 -17.64 4.22 13.07
N SER A 239 -17.54 3.20 13.94
CA SER A 239 -16.60 2.09 13.72
C SER A 239 -16.87 1.30 12.44
N LEU A 240 -18.14 1.07 12.10
CA LEU A 240 -18.49 0.36 10.88
C LEU A 240 -18.14 1.20 9.64
N HIS A 241 -18.33 2.53 9.71
CA HIS A 241 -17.92 3.44 8.66
C HIS A 241 -16.41 3.39 8.40
N HIS A 242 -15.62 3.47 9.48
CA HIS A 242 -14.17 3.37 9.47
C HIS A 242 -13.68 2.05 8.86
N LEU A 243 -14.22 0.93 9.33
CA LEU A 243 -13.87 -0.40 8.82
C LEU A 243 -14.26 -0.61 7.36
N ASN A 244 -15.43 -0.11 6.93
CA ASN A 244 -15.82 -0.19 5.52
C ASN A 244 -14.89 0.62 4.61
N TRP A 245 -14.39 1.77 5.07
CA TRP A 245 -13.38 2.52 4.33
C TRP A 245 -12.06 1.75 4.23
N LEU A 246 -11.59 1.18 5.34
CA LEU A 246 -10.39 0.36 5.35
C LEU A 246 -10.52 -0.87 4.45
N ALA A 247 -11.67 -1.56 4.47
CA ALA A 247 -11.91 -2.71 3.61
C ALA A 247 -11.97 -2.33 2.12
N MET A 248 -12.44 -1.12 1.80
CA MET A 248 -12.43 -0.60 0.44
C MET A 248 -11.00 -0.28 -0.04
N VAL A 249 -10.18 0.33 0.81
CA VAL A 249 -8.82 0.76 0.44
C VAL A 249 -7.81 -0.39 0.51
N HIS A 250 -8.00 -1.29 1.46
CA HIS A 250 -7.17 -2.44 1.75
C HIS A 250 -8.03 -3.70 1.76
N PRO A 251 -8.57 -4.12 0.60
CA PRO A 251 -9.32 -5.37 0.53
C PRO A 251 -8.37 -6.53 0.86
N GLU A 252 -8.88 -7.52 1.59
CA GLU A 252 -8.28 -8.87 1.64
C GLU A 252 -8.02 -9.32 0.20
N ASP A 253 -6.80 -9.83 -0.06
CA ASP A 253 -6.48 -10.31 -1.40
C ASP A 253 -7.48 -11.41 -1.75
N GLU A 254 -8.22 -11.23 -2.85
CA GLU A 254 -8.99 -12.34 -3.41
C GLU A 254 -7.99 -13.47 -3.67
N PRO A 255 -8.28 -14.72 -3.28
CA PRO A 255 -7.42 -15.83 -3.64
C PRO A 255 -7.24 -15.74 -5.15
N GLU A 256 -5.99 -15.55 -5.60
CA GLU A 256 -5.69 -15.61 -7.02
C GLU A 256 -6.24 -16.95 -7.47
N ASP A 257 -7.28 -16.94 -8.30
CA ASP A 257 -7.86 -18.16 -8.85
C ASP A 257 -6.68 -18.91 -9.49
N GLU A 258 -6.16 -19.91 -8.78
CA GLU A 258 -5.12 -20.77 -9.33
C GLU A 258 -5.69 -21.26 -10.65
N PRO A 259 -4.99 -21.04 -11.78
CA PRO A 259 -5.51 -21.42 -13.08
C PRO A 259 -5.91 -22.88 -12.94
N GLU A 260 -7.21 -23.17 -13.08
CA GLU A 260 -7.70 -24.53 -13.00
C GLU A 260 -6.89 -25.30 -14.05
N ASP A 261 -5.97 -26.15 -13.59
CA ASP A 261 -5.20 -27.03 -14.45
C ASP A 261 -6.23 -27.81 -15.26
N GLU A 262 -6.43 -27.41 -16.52
CA GLU A 262 -7.31 -28.13 -17.42
C GLU A 262 -6.83 -29.58 -17.38
N PRO A 263 -7.69 -30.54 -16.98
CA PRO A 263 -7.26 -31.91 -16.83
C PRO A 263 -6.70 -32.36 -18.18
N GLU A 264 -5.39 -32.62 -18.22
CA GLU A 264 -4.71 -33.11 -19.42
C GLU A 264 -5.53 -34.29 -19.95
N GLY A 265 -6.15 -34.07 -21.12
CA GLY A 265 -6.95 -35.05 -21.80
C GLY A 265 -6.11 -36.30 -21.97
N ASN A 266 -6.45 -37.33 -21.20
CA ASN A 266 -5.84 -38.64 -21.25
C ASN A 266 -6.21 -39.25 -22.62
N GLU A 267 -5.38 -38.99 -23.64
CA GLU A 267 -5.48 -39.61 -24.96
C GLU A 267 -5.36 -41.12 -24.75
N SER A 268 -6.50 -41.80 -24.86
CA SER A 268 -6.57 -43.25 -24.86
C SER A 268 -6.05 -43.70 -26.22
N GLU A 269 -4.84 -44.22 -26.27
CA GLU A 269 -4.35 -45.03 -27.38
C GLU A 269 -5.26 -46.27 -27.49
N GLU A 270 -6.19 -46.24 -28.45
CA GLU A 270 -6.90 -47.44 -28.90
C GLU A 270 -5.93 -48.28 -29.75
N ASP A 271 -5.44 -49.34 -29.12
CA ASP A 271 -4.54 -50.35 -29.69
C ASP A 271 -5.40 -51.37 -30.49
N GLU A 272 -5.56 -51.16 -31.79
CA GLU A 272 -6.21 -52.13 -32.68
C GLU A 272 -5.21 -53.26 -33.04
N HIS A 273 -5.36 -54.41 -32.37
CA HIS A 273 -4.78 -55.69 -32.79
C HIS A 273 -5.61 -56.29 -33.93
N GLU A 274 -5.08 -56.31 -35.16
CA GLU A 274 -5.55 -57.19 -36.23
C GLU A 274 -4.87 -58.57 -36.10
N GLU A 275 -5.69 -59.60 -35.89
CA GLU A 275 -5.30 -61.01 -35.98
C GLU A 275 -5.30 -61.43 -37.47
N ASP A 276 -4.14 -61.84 -37.99
CA ASP A 276 -4.02 -62.50 -39.29
C ASP A 276 -4.12 -64.04 -39.15
N GLU A 277 -5.00 -64.64 -39.97
CA GLU A 277 -5.17 -66.08 -40.22
C GLU A 277 -4.09 -66.69 -41.15
#